data_AF-A0A401Q8K1-F1
#
_entry.id   AF-A0A401Q8K1-F1
#
_cell.length_a   1.000
_cell.length_b   1.000
_cell.length_c   1.000
_cell.angle_alpha   90.00
_cell.angle_beta   90.00
_cell.angle_gamma   90.00
#
_symmetry.space_group_name_H-M   'P 1'
#
loop_
_entity.id
_entity.type
_entity.pdbx_description
1 polymer ?
#
loop_
_entity_poly.entity_id
_entity_poly.type
_entity_poly.pdbx_seq_one_letter_code
_entity_poly.pdbx_strand_id
1 'polypeptide(L)'
;CVVELCLLAGSQDALCNALQIYADACQNAGVNIPPWRNSTFCRVNCRVNSHYNACASACPATCTDRFAPENCSKPCVEDCECNMGSVLSGSSCVAVENCGCVYNNKYYEKGTMFWEEGCVKRCRCTGNDHTECEAASCGAEEICKVQDGNLGCYRADTAKCHIYGDPHYTTFDRKLYHFQGACNYTVTETCGNTSVQFSVTSRNEHRGSPTWSAINSIALRLDDLHVAVRKHKLVYVDGVRVDLPVNPRSSVRVSMAGSFVMVQTDFGFQLKFNGDAELFVMVDERYKGQLCGLCGTYTDDQLDDFLMRDGILALDSNQFGNSWRVTDDDWLCNQTAPPPHACEPSSNEEAEEYCKIILASNG
;
A
#
# COMPACT_ATOMS: atom_id res chain seq x y z
N CYS A 1 -37.23 22.40 5.02
CA CYS A 1 -38.50 22.53 4.27
C CYS A 1 -38.63 23.86 3.51
N VAL A 2 -39.17 24.97 4.08
CA VAL A 2 -39.48 26.20 3.31
C VAL A 2 -38.25 26.78 2.59
N VAL A 3 -37.10 26.87 3.28
CA VAL A 3 -35.86 27.38 2.69
C VAL A 3 -35.35 26.46 1.57
N GLU A 4 -35.30 25.14 1.79
CA GLU A 4 -34.84 24.17 0.78
C GLU A 4 -35.73 24.14 -0.46
N LEU A 5 -37.06 24.20 -0.28
CA LEU A 5 -38.00 24.25 -1.40
C LEU A 5 -37.89 25.54 -2.18
N CYS A 6 -37.61 26.66 -1.52
CA CYS A 6 -37.33 27.92 -2.20
C CYS A 6 -36.07 27.83 -3.05
N LEU A 7 -34.97 27.28 -2.50
CA LEU A 7 -33.69 27.14 -3.19
C LEU A 7 -33.73 26.11 -4.34
N LEU A 8 -34.53 25.06 -4.21
CA LEU A 8 -34.63 23.96 -5.18
C LEU A 8 -35.90 24.05 -6.04
N ALA A 9 -36.46 25.25 -6.22
CA ALA A 9 -37.60 25.54 -7.10
C ALA A 9 -38.81 24.59 -6.91
N GLY A 10 -39.10 24.21 -5.66
CA GLY A 10 -40.21 23.33 -5.34
C GLY A 10 -39.96 21.85 -5.64
N SER A 11 -38.71 21.39 -5.70
CA SER A 11 -38.35 19.98 -5.90
C SER A 11 -39.12 19.03 -4.97
N GLN A 12 -39.79 18.05 -5.57
CA GLN A 12 -40.54 17.01 -4.85
C GLN A 12 -39.61 16.19 -3.94
N ASP A 13 -38.40 15.88 -4.39
CA ASP A 13 -37.43 15.11 -3.59
C ASP A 13 -37.00 15.89 -2.33
N ALA A 14 -36.81 17.21 -2.47
CA ALA A 14 -36.50 18.07 -1.34
C ALA A 14 -37.64 18.12 -0.31
N LEU A 15 -38.89 18.19 -0.79
CA LEU A 15 -40.07 18.10 0.07
C LEU A 15 -40.10 16.75 0.81
N CYS A 16 -39.93 15.64 0.09
CA CYS A 16 -40.00 14.30 0.65
C CYS A 16 -38.88 14.03 1.66
N ASN A 17 -37.68 14.54 1.43
CA ASN A 17 -36.58 14.46 2.39
C ASN A 17 -36.88 15.25 3.66
N ALA A 18 -37.37 16.49 3.53
CA ALA A 18 -37.74 17.30 4.69
C ALA A 18 -38.88 16.67 5.51
N LEU A 19 -39.84 16.02 4.84
CA LEU A 19 -40.92 15.29 5.50
C LEU A 19 -40.43 14.01 6.16
N GLN A 20 -39.51 13.25 5.54
CA GLN A 20 -38.88 12.08 6.17
C GLN A 20 -38.15 12.46 7.45
N ILE A 21 -37.33 13.52 7.42
CA ILE A 21 -36.59 13.99 8.61
C ILE A 21 -37.54 14.30 9.77
N TYR A 22 -38.68 14.93 9.47
CA TYR A 22 -39.71 15.20 10.48
C TYR A 22 -40.35 13.90 10.99
N ALA A 23 -40.68 12.97 10.08
CA ALA A 23 -41.27 11.69 10.43
C ALA A 23 -40.34 10.85 11.33
N ASP A 24 -39.06 10.76 10.98
CA ASP A 24 -38.02 10.07 11.74
C ASP A 24 -37.87 10.67 13.14
N ALA A 25 -37.85 12.01 13.25
CA ALA A 25 -37.72 12.69 14.54
C ALA A 25 -38.91 12.38 15.47
N CYS A 26 -40.13 12.32 14.93
CA CYS A 26 -41.31 11.96 15.69
C CYS A 26 -41.32 10.48 16.10
N GLN A 27 -40.97 9.57 15.19
CA GLN A 27 -40.88 8.13 15.50
C GLN A 27 -39.81 7.87 16.58
N ASN A 28 -38.65 8.54 16.51
CA ASN A 28 -37.61 8.47 17.54
C ASN A 28 -38.07 9.00 18.90
N ALA A 29 -39.04 9.93 18.93
CA ALA A 29 -39.69 10.41 20.14
C ALA A 29 -40.83 9.48 20.63
N GLY A 30 -41.04 8.33 19.98
CA GLY A 30 -42.10 7.37 20.31
C GLY A 30 -43.50 7.79 19.82
N VAL A 31 -43.58 8.80 18.94
CA VAL A 31 -44.85 9.26 18.36
C VAL A 31 -45.19 8.42 17.13
N ASN A 32 -46.38 7.81 17.13
CA ASN A 32 -46.87 7.06 15.98
C ASN A 32 -47.37 8.02 14.88
N ILE A 33 -46.76 7.96 13.70
CA ILE A 33 -47.18 8.73 12.52
C ILE A 33 -47.94 7.82 11.57
N PRO A 34 -49.21 8.16 11.20
CA PRO A 34 -49.92 7.45 10.16
C PRO A 34 -49.18 7.47 8.81
N PRO A 35 -49.37 6.47 7.92
CA PRO A 35 -48.73 6.46 6.61
C PRO A 35 -48.96 7.75 5.84
N TRP A 36 -47.87 8.47 5.55
CA TRP A 36 -47.91 9.80 4.91
C TRP A 36 -47.47 9.75 3.44
N ARG A 37 -46.78 8.69 3.03
CA ARG A 37 -46.41 8.40 1.64
C ARG A 37 -47.50 7.61 0.92
N ASN A 38 -47.61 7.79 -0.39
CA ASN A 38 -48.51 6.99 -1.25
C ASN A 38 -47.93 6.79 -2.66
N SER A 39 -48.69 6.13 -3.55
CA SER A 39 -48.24 5.83 -4.93
C SER A 39 -47.92 7.05 -5.79
N THR A 40 -48.45 8.21 -5.43
CA THR A 40 -48.31 9.50 -6.16
C THR A 40 -47.53 10.56 -5.39
N PHE A 41 -47.37 10.41 -4.07
CA PHE A 41 -46.73 11.39 -3.19
C PHE A 41 -45.62 10.72 -2.39
N CYS A 42 -44.39 11.18 -2.61
CA CYS A 42 -43.20 10.67 -1.94
C CYS A 42 -43.07 9.15 -2.00
N ARG A 43 -43.31 8.58 -3.19
CA ARG A 43 -43.26 7.13 -3.41
C ARG A 43 -41.88 6.57 -3.08
N VAL A 44 -41.84 5.48 -2.31
CA VAL A 44 -40.63 4.66 -2.10
C VAL A 44 -40.62 3.54 -3.13
N ASN A 45 -39.50 3.39 -3.83
CA ASN A 45 -39.28 2.30 -4.77
C ASN A 45 -38.46 1.20 -4.09
N CYS A 46 -39.12 0.12 -3.71
CA CYS A 46 -38.46 -1.06 -3.15
C CYS A 46 -37.90 -1.96 -4.25
N ARG A 47 -36.86 -2.73 -3.90
CA ARG A 47 -36.22 -3.69 -4.80
C ARG A 47 -37.14 -4.90 -5.07
N VAL A 48 -36.73 -5.75 -6.00
CA VAL A 48 -37.45 -6.99 -6.30
C VAL A 48 -37.61 -7.82 -5.02
N ASN A 49 -38.77 -8.44 -4.85
CA ASN A 49 -39.18 -9.21 -3.68
C ASN A 49 -39.28 -8.41 -2.36
N SER A 50 -39.39 -7.09 -2.42
CA SER A 50 -39.79 -6.26 -1.28
C SER A 50 -40.92 -5.30 -1.61
N HIS A 51 -41.58 -4.81 -0.58
CA HIS A 51 -42.63 -3.80 -0.64
C HIS A 51 -42.42 -2.76 0.44
N TYR A 52 -42.93 -1.55 0.21
CA TYR A 52 -42.84 -0.48 1.18
C TYR A 52 -43.77 -0.79 2.37
N ASN A 53 -43.24 -0.67 3.59
CA ASN A 53 -44.00 -0.78 4.83
C ASN A 53 -43.63 0.39 5.76
N ALA A 54 -44.63 1.18 6.15
CA ALA A 54 -44.47 2.34 7.04
C ALA A 54 -44.07 1.96 8.48
N CYS A 55 -44.19 0.67 8.84
CA CYS A 55 -43.87 0.12 10.16
C CYS A 55 -43.34 -1.31 9.97
N ALA A 56 -42.22 -1.44 9.24
CA ALA A 56 -41.48 -2.68 9.08
C ALA A 56 -40.72 -3.05 10.38
N SER A 57 -40.45 -4.32 10.59
CA SER A 57 -39.59 -4.75 11.70
C SER A 57 -38.21 -4.11 11.59
N ALA A 58 -37.73 -3.51 12.68
CA ALA A 58 -36.34 -3.02 12.78
C ALA A 58 -35.31 -4.15 12.84
N CYS A 59 -35.76 -5.41 13.00
CA CYS A 59 -34.96 -6.61 12.93
C CYS A 59 -35.52 -7.49 11.80
N PRO A 60 -35.21 -7.20 10.52
CA PRO A 60 -35.76 -7.95 9.40
C PRO A 60 -35.28 -9.40 9.43
N ALA A 61 -36.10 -10.33 8.92
CA ALA A 61 -35.68 -11.71 8.73
C ALA A 61 -34.55 -11.76 7.67
N THR A 62 -33.46 -12.45 8.01
CA THR A 62 -32.28 -12.59 7.16
C THR A 62 -32.03 -14.05 6.80
N CYS A 63 -31.12 -14.29 5.85
CA CYS A 63 -30.69 -15.65 5.53
C CYS A 63 -30.02 -16.38 6.71
N THR A 64 -29.41 -15.65 7.64
CA THR A 64 -28.71 -16.23 8.81
C THR A 64 -29.57 -16.28 10.07
N ASP A 65 -30.56 -15.39 10.20
CA ASP A 65 -31.55 -15.40 11.28
C ASP A 65 -32.94 -15.05 10.73
N ARG A 66 -33.77 -16.08 10.57
CA ARG A 66 -35.13 -15.96 10.02
C ARG A 66 -36.16 -15.51 11.05
N PHE A 67 -35.84 -15.68 12.34
CA PHE A 67 -36.76 -15.39 13.45
C PHE A 67 -36.42 -14.08 14.15
N ALA A 68 -35.45 -13.32 13.64
CA ALA A 68 -35.09 -11.98 14.11
C ALA A 68 -36.31 -11.06 14.35
N PRO A 69 -37.35 -11.04 13.48
CA PRO A 69 -38.54 -10.21 13.72
C PRO A 69 -39.31 -10.58 14.99
N GLU A 70 -39.38 -11.87 15.36
CA GLU A 70 -40.16 -12.35 16.51
C GLU A 70 -39.53 -11.96 17.84
N ASN A 71 -38.21 -11.79 17.88
CA ASN A 71 -37.45 -11.42 19.07
C ASN A 71 -37.03 -9.93 19.08
N CYS A 72 -37.62 -9.12 18.20
CA CYS A 72 -37.25 -7.72 18.05
C CYS A 72 -37.91 -6.85 19.12
N SER A 73 -37.10 -6.28 20.02
CA SER A 73 -37.58 -5.32 21.05
C SER A 73 -37.52 -3.86 20.59
N LYS A 74 -37.16 -3.59 19.34
CA LYS A 74 -37.01 -2.25 18.79
C LYS A 74 -38.34 -1.77 18.17
N PRO A 75 -38.63 -0.45 18.20
CA PRO A 75 -39.78 0.09 17.50
C PRO A 75 -39.65 -0.18 15.99
N CYS A 76 -40.79 -0.32 15.31
CA CYS A 76 -40.80 -0.48 13.86
C CYS A 76 -40.23 0.76 13.16
N VAL A 77 -39.72 0.56 11.96
CA VAL A 77 -39.13 1.60 11.12
C VAL A 77 -39.83 1.64 9.76
N GLU A 78 -39.92 2.82 9.16
CA GLU A 78 -40.39 2.96 7.79
C GLU A 78 -39.31 2.44 6.83
N ASP A 79 -39.54 1.33 6.15
CA ASP A 79 -38.55 0.70 5.26
C ASP A 79 -39.20 -0.21 4.18
N CYS A 80 -38.38 -0.74 3.28
CA CYS A 80 -38.74 -1.81 2.35
C CYS A 80 -38.63 -3.18 3.01
N GLU A 81 -39.77 -3.79 3.31
CA GLU A 81 -39.84 -5.12 3.91
C GLU A 81 -39.86 -6.22 2.84
N CYS A 82 -39.14 -7.32 3.09
CA CYS A 82 -39.18 -8.48 2.19
C CYS A 82 -40.60 -9.08 2.14
N ASN A 83 -41.01 -9.49 0.94
CA ASN A 83 -42.31 -10.15 0.75
C ASN A 83 -42.34 -11.51 1.47
N MET A 84 -43.54 -12.00 1.78
CA MET A 84 -43.74 -13.33 2.39
C MET A 84 -43.00 -14.42 1.61
N GLY A 85 -42.24 -15.26 2.31
CA GLY A 85 -41.39 -16.31 1.72
C GLY A 85 -40.00 -15.84 1.26
N SER A 86 -39.70 -14.54 1.35
CA SER A 86 -38.38 -13.96 1.09
C SER A 86 -37.74 -13.45 2.37
N VAL A 87 -36.41 -13.43 2.39
CA VAL A 87 -35.57 -12.94 3.50
C VAL A 87 -34.45 -12.07 2.96
N LEU A 88 -33.85 -11.26 3.83
CA LEU A 88 -32.75 -10.36 3.45
C LEU A 88 -31.44 -11.14 3.29
N SER A 89 -30.82 -11.00 2.12
CA SER A 89 -29.47 -11.44 1.78
C SER A 89 -28.65 -10.22 1.37
N GLY A 90 -27.75 -9.77 2.25
CA GLY A 90 -27.03 -8.51 2.04
C GLY A 90 -28.00 -7.34 1.99
N SER A 91 -28.12 -6.69 0.83
CA SER A 91 -29.03 -5.54 0.61
C SER A 91 -30.28 -5.88 -0.23
N SER A 92 -30.55 -7.16 -0.48
CA SER A 92 -31.62 -7.60 -1.37
C SER A 92 -32.47 -8.70 -0.75
N CYS A 93 -33.77 -8.69 -1.07
CA CYS A 93 -34.69 -9.75 -0.65
C CYS A 93 -34.64 -10.92 -1.64
N VAL A 94 -34.35 -12.11 -1.12
CA VAL A 94 -34.27 -13.34 -1.92
C VAL A 94 -35.20 -14.39 -1.33
N ALA A 95 -35.72 -15.27 -2.17
CA ALA A 95 -36.40 -16.47 -1.69
C ALA A 95 -35.44 -17.31 -0.83
N VAL A 96 -35.97 -17.99 0.18
CA VAL A 96 -35.18 -18.72 1.17
C VAL A 96 -34.22 -19.74 0.53
N GLU A 97 -34.64 -20.40 -0.54
CA GLU A 97 -33.84 -21.35 -1.33
C GLU A 97 -32.70 -20.72 -2.15
N ASN A 98 -32.65 -19.39 -2.19
CA ASN A 98 -31.60 -18.60 -2.81
C ASN A 98 -30.72 -17.89 -1.78
N CYS A 99 -30.86 -18.23 -0.50
CA CYS A 99 -29.91 -17.79 0.51
C CYS A 99 -28.49 -18.23 0.17
N GLY A 100 -27.53 -17.42 0.61
CA GLY A 100 -26.11 -17.65 0.45
C GLY A 100 -25.57 -18.69 1.42
N CYS A 101 -24.35 -18.45 1.91
CA CYS A 101 -23.59 -19.41 2.70
C CYS A 101 -22.92 -18.73 3.89
N VAL A 102 -22.82 -19.46 5.00
CA VAL A 102 -22.01 -19.04 6.15
C VAL A 102 -20.70 -19.84 6.12
N TYR A 103 -19.58 -19.14 5.95
CA TYR A 103 -18.25 -19.72 5.98
C TYR A 103 -17.37 -18.95 6.95
N ASN A 104 -16.73 -19.63 7.90
CA ASN A 104 -15.94 -19.02 8.99
C ASN A 104 -16.65 -17.84 9.69
N ASN A 105 -17.92 -18.04 10.06
CA ASN A 105 -18.80 -17.05 10.71
C ASN A 105 -19.08 -15.78 9.87
N LYS A 106 -18.79 -15.79 8.57
CA LYS A 106 -19.13 -14.71 7.64
C LYS A 106 -20.16 -15.17 6.63
N TYR A 107 -21.18 -14.35 6.40
CA TYR A 107 -22.18 -14.58 5.37
C TYR A 107 -21.67 -14.12 4.00
N TYR A 108 -21.86 -14.97 3.00
CA TYR A 108 -21.54 -14.71 1.60
C TYR A 108 -22.81 -14.90 0.76
N GLU A 109 -23.10 -13.97 -0.13
CA GLU A 109 -24.25 -14.08 -1.03
C GLU A 109 -24.06 -15.25 -2.02
N LYS A 110 -25.16 -15.80 -2.53
CA LYS A 110 -25.14 -16.89 -3.50
C LYS A 110 -24.38 -16.45 -4.77
N GLY A 111 -23.42 -17.25 -5.20
CA GLY A 111 -22.54 -16.98 -6.33
C GLY A 111 -21.26 -16.20 -5.97
N THR A 112 -21.14 -15.67 -4.75
CA THR A 112 -19.93 -14.95 -4.33
C THR A 112 -18.73 -15.88 -4.34
N MET A 113 -17.63 -15.39 -4.93
CA MET A 113 -16.30 -16.00 -4.84
C MET A 113 -15.47 -15.24 -3.81
N PHE A 114 -14.73 -15.96 -2.98
CA PHE A 114 -13.90 -15.37 -1.94
C PHE A 114 -12.67 -16.21 -1.64
N TRP A 115 -11.67 -15.60 -1.03
CA TRP A 115 -10.45 -16.27 -0.57
C TRP A 115 -10.53 -16.59 0.92
N GLU A 116 -9.92 -17.72 1.29
CA GLU A 116 -9.60 -18.02 2.68
C GLU A 116 -8.36 -17.23 3.12
N GLU A 117 -8.18 -17.07 4.44
CA GLU A 117 -7.00 -16.40 5.02
C GLU A 117 -5.69 -17.00 4.48
N GLY A 118 -4.72 -16.14 4.18
CA GLY A 118 -3.47 -16.54 3.52
C GLY A 118 -3.60 -16.92 2.05
N CYS A 119 -4.80 -16.78 1.46
CA CYS A 119 -5.09 -17.06 0.05
C CYS A 119 -4.70 -18.50 -0.36
N VAL A 120 -4.90 -19.46 0.55
CA VAL A 120 -4.58 -20.89 0.35
C VAL A 120 -5.71 -21.68 -0.32
N LYS A 121 -6.92 -21.13 -0.31
CA LYS A 121 -8.10 -21.68 -0.98
C LYS A 121 -8.93 -20.57 -1.59
N ARG A 122 -9.53 -20.89 -2.73
CA ARG A 122 -10.55 -20.07 -3.38
C ARG A 122 -11.89 -20.79 -3.28
N CYS A 123 -12.88 -20.12 -2.74
CA CYS A 123 -14.20 -20.67 -2.46
C CYS A 123 -15.28 -19.96 -3.28
N ARG A 124 -16.38 -20.68 -3.53
CA ARG A 124 -17.61 -20.17 -4.12
C ARG A 124 -18.79 -20.60 -3.28
N CYS A 125 -19.61 -19.64 -2.88
CA CYS A 125 -20.92 -19.95 -2.29
C CYS A 125 -21.88 -20.38 -3.41
N THR A 126 -22.32 -21.63 -3.39
CA THR A 126 -23.30 -22.15 -4.38
C THR A 126 -24.75 -21.91 -3.95
N GLY A 127 -24.95 -21.52 -2.69
CA GLY A 127 -26.24 -21.22 -2.08
C GLY A 127 -26.73 -22.32 -1.15
N ASN A 128 -27.77 -22.03 -0.37
CA ASN A 128 -28.32 -22.94 0.66
C ASN A 128 -27.26 -23.48 1.61
N ASP A 129 -26.38 -22.60 2.09
CA ASP A 129 -25.30 -22.93 3.00
C ASP A 129 -24.24 -23.91 2.45
N HIS A 130 -24.17 -24.06 1.13
CA HIS A 130 -23.18 -24.92 0.48
C HIS A 130 -22.05 -24.11 -0.17
N THR A 131 -20.83 -24.36 0.30
CA THR A 131 -19.60 -23.72 -0.21
C THR A 131 -18.68 -24.77 -0.84
N GLU A 132 -18.22 -24.48 -2.05
CA GLU A 132 -17.21 -25.28 -2.76
C GLU A 132 -15.88 -24.54 -2.70
N CYS A 133 -14.80 -25.21 -2.31
CA CYS A 133 -13.47 -24.61 -2.20
C CYS A 133 -12.42 -25.47 -2.90
N GLU A 134 -11.49 -24.81 -3.57
CA GLU A 134 -10.36 -25.43 -4.24
C GLU A 134 -9.05 -24.84 -3.70
N ALA A 135 -8.00 -25.67 -3.63
CA ALA A 135 -6.67 -25.19 -3.29
C ALA A 135 -6.17 -24.21 -4.36
N ALA A 136 -5.69 -23.06 -3.93
CA ALA A 136 -5.20 -22.00 -4.81
C ALA A 136 -4.11 -21.20 -4.10
N SER A 137 -3.33 -20.45 -4.85
CA SER A 137 -2.31 -19.53 -4.33
C SER A 137 -2.19 -18.32 -5.24
N CYS A 138 -1.64 -17.23 -4.72
CA CYS A 138 -1.35 -16.05 -5.52
C CYS A 138 -0.30 -16.32 -6.59
N GLY A 139 -0.38 -15.58 -7.70
CA GLY A 139 0.64 -15.60 -8.73
C GLY A 139 1.97 -15.03 -8.25
N ALA A 140 3.03 -15.16 -9.07
CA ALA A 140 4.38 -14.74 -8.68
C ALA A 140 4.51 -13.23 -8.39
N GLU A 141 3.72 -12.39 -9.07
CA GLU A 141 3.67 -10.92 -8.89
C GLU A 141 2.56 -10.45 -7.93
N GLU A 142 1.84 -11.39 -7.31
CA GLU A 142 0.70 -11.09 -6.45
C GLU A 142 1.01 -11.45 -4.99
N ILE A 143 0.42 -10.69 -4.08
CA ILE A 143 0.43 -10.99 -2.65
C ILE A 143 -0.99 -11.13 -2.13
N CYS A 144 -1.15 -11.94 -1.09
CA CYS A 144 -2.42 -12.06 -0.39
C CYS A 144 -2.62 -10.83 0.51
N LYS A 145 -3.51 -9.92 0.12
CA LYS A 145 -3.83 -8.72 0.91
C LYS A 145 -5.31 -8.40 0.86
N VAL A 146 -5.74 -7.49 1.73
CA VAL A 146 -7.08 -6.90 1.68
C VAL A 146 -7.02 -5.63 0.85
N GLN A 147 -7.80 -5.57 -0.23
CA GLN A 147 -7.97 -4.38 -1.06
C GLN A 147 -9.46 -4.07 -1.17
N ASP A 148 -9.83 -2.81 -0.90
CA ASP A 148 -11.23 -2.35 -0.91
C ASP A 148 -12.17 -3.23 -0.03
N GLY A 149 -11.66 -3.70 1.11
CA GLY A 149 -12.38 -4.54 2.06
C GLY A 149 -12.47 -6.03 1.69
N ASN A 150 -11.84 -6.46 0.59
CA ASN A 150 -11.87 -7.84 0.12
C ASN A 150 -10.48 -8.48 0.19
N LEU A 151 -10.41 -9.67 0.78
CA LEU A 151 -9.20 -10.49 0.78
C LEU A 151 -9.03 -11.15 -0.59
N GLY A 152 -7.82 -11.09 -1.14
CA GLY A 152 -7.48 -11.81 -2.35
C GLY A 152 -6.04 -11.63 -2.77
N CYS A 153 -5.72 -12.22 -3.92
CA CYS A 153 -4.44 -12.03 -4.59
C CYS A 153 -4.51 -10.76 -5.43
N TYR A 154 -3.67 -9.80 -5.06
CA TYR A 154 -3.55 -8.51 -5.74
C TYR A 154 -2.08 -8.27 -6.09
N ARG A 155 -1.84 -7.48 -7.13
CA ARG A 155 -0.49 -7.10 -7.53
C ARG A 155 0.24 -6.47 -6.34
N ALA A 156 1.48 -6.92 -6.09
CA ALA A 156 2.31 -6.31 -5.06
C ALA A 156 2.61 -4.85 -5.44
N ASP A 157 2.43 -3.94 -4.50
CA ASP A 157 2.89 -2.57 -4.69
C ASP A 157 4.41 -2.53 -4.65
N THR A 158 5.02 -1.49 -5.23
CA THR A 158 6.47 -1.33 -5.26
C THR A 158 6.89 -0.10 -4.45
N ALA A 159 7.75 -0.32 -3.45
CA ALA A 159 8.43 0.74 -2.73
C ALA A 159 9.72 1.14 -3.45
N LYS A 160 10.15 2.39 -3.31
CA LYS A 160 11.36 2.92 -3.95
C LYS A 160 12.21 3.69 -2.95
N CYS A 161 13.42 3.20 -2.72
CA CYS A 161 14.50 3.97 -2.11
C CYS A 161 15.34 4.62 -3.22
N HIS A 162 15.75 5.86 -3.01
CA HIS A 162 16.49 6.66 -3.99
C HIS A 162 17.65 7.37 -3.32
N ILE A 163 18.85 7.20 -3.88
CA ILE A 163 20.07 7.86 -3.43
C ILE A 163 20.64 8.62 -4.61
N TYR A 164 20.84 9.94 -4.47
CA TYR A 164 21.25 10.80 -5.58
C TYR A 164 22.11 11.97 -5.13
N GLY A 165 22.93 12.50 -6.03
CA GLY A 165 23.72 13.71 -5.78
C GLY A 165 24.84 13.48 -4.75
N ASP A 166 24.98 14.42 -3.81
CA ASP A 166 25.99 14.44 -2.77
C ASP A 166 25.45 13.94 -1.43
N PRO A 167 25.43 12.63 -1.24
CA PRO A 167 24.21 11.88 -1.44
C PRO A 167 23.04 12.35 -0.55
N HIS A 168 21.92 12.67 -1.19
CA HIS A 168 20.61 12.73 -0.56
C HIS A 168 19.96 11.34 -0.62
N TYR A 169 19.28 10.95 0.45
CA TYR A 169 18.63 9.65 0.59
C TYR A 169 17.13 9.85 0.80
N THR A 170 16.33 9.11 0.05
CA THR A 170 14.90 8.94 0.27
C THR A 170 14.64 7.47 0.58
N THR A 171 14.18 7.16 1.78
CA THR A 171 13.87 5.79 2.25
C THR A 171 12.66 5.20 1.53
N PHE A 172 12.37 3.91 1.75
CA PHE A 172 11.16 3.27 1.24
C PHE A 172 9.87 3.93 1.75
N ASP A 173 9.89 4.44 2.98
CA ASP A 173 8.76 5.16 3.62
C ASP A 173 8.77 6.67 3.31
N ARG A 174 9.63 7.09 2.36
CA ARG A 174 9.74 8.44 1.78
C ARG A 174 10.35 9.49 2.71
N LYS A 175 11.08 9.08 3.75
CA LYS A 175 11.86 10.01 4.58
C LYS A 175 13.07 10.51 3.81
N LEU A 176 13.18 11.83 3.68
CA LEU A 176 14.34 12.49 3.10
C LEU A 176 15.38 12.79 4.19
N TYR A 177 16.64 12.42 3.95
CA TYR A 177 17.75 12.80 4.80
C TYR A 177 19.08 12.91 4.04
N HIS A 178 20.09 13.44 4.71
CA HIS A 178 21.40 13.71 4.13
C HIS A 178 22.50 13.09 4.97
N PHE A 179 23.47 12.46 4.32
CA PHE A 179 24.58 11.77 4.98
C PHE A 179 25.83 11.74 4.09
N GLN A 180 26.90 12.41 4.53
CA GLN A 180 28.14 12.62 3.76
C GLN A 180 29.23 11.60 4.07
N GLY A 181 28.85 10.35 4.32
CA GLY A 181 29.79 9.28 4.62
C GLY A 181 30.60 8.81 3.40
N ALA A 182 31.91 8.58 3.57
CA ALA A 182 32.84 8.14 2.52
C ALA A 182 33.40 6.72 2.75
N CYS A 183 32.56 5.81 3.26
CA CYS A 183 32.85 4.40 3.48
C CYS A 183 31.98 3.48 2.59
N ASN A 184 32.07 2.17 2.85
CA ASN A 184 31.07 1.20 2.42
C ASN A 184 29.90 1.20 3.41
N TYR A 185 28.67 1.20 2.90
CA TYR A 185 27.46 1.19 3.71
C TYR A 185 26.46 0.15 3.21
N THR A 186 25.70 -0.42 4.13
CA THR A 186 24.54 -1.24 3.81
C THR A 186 23.39 -0.33 3.41
N VAL A 187 23.07 -0.31 2.11
CA VAL A 187 21.94 0.46 1.57
C VAL A 187 20.64 -0.17 2.03
N THR A 188 20.50 -1.48 1.81
CA THR A 188 19.40 -2.27 2.34
C THR A 188 19.80 -3.73 2.40
N GLU A 189 19.32 -4.46 3.40
CA GLU A 189 19.41 -5.92 3.46
C GLU A 189 18.13 -6.49 4.05
N THR A 190 17.91 -7.79 3.84
CA THR A 190 16.85 -8.54 4.49
C THR A 190 17.24 -8.87 5.93
N CYS A 191 16.39 -8.46 6.87
CA CYS A 191 16.68 -8.53 8.31
C CYS A 191 15.60 -9.31 9.07
N GLY A 192 14.42 -9.46 8.46
CA GLY A 192 13.34 -10.30 8.95
C GLY A 192 13.38 -11.73 8.41
N ASN A 193 12.28 -12.45 8.60
CA ASN A 193 12.16 -13.85 8.18
C ASN A 193 11.65 -13.92 6.74
N THR A 194 12.54 -13.67 5.78
CA THR A 194 12.24 -13.72 4.34
C THR A 194 12.72 -15.03 3.72
N SER A 195 12.05 -15.49 2.67
CA SER A 195 12.47 -16.67 1.90
C SER A 195 13.72 -16.42 1.05
N VAL A 196 14.04 -15.16 0.77
CA VAL A 196 15.21 -14.74 0.00
C VAL A 196 16.04 -13.81 0.87
N GLN A 197 17.33 -14.10 1.00
CA GLN A 197 18.29 -13.25 1.68
C GLN A 197 19.10 -12.44 0.66
N PHE A 198 19.14 -11.12 0.82
CA PHE A 198 19.96 -10.25 -0.03
C PHE A 198 20.52 -9.07 0.75
N SER A 199 21.63 -8.52 0.28
CA SER A 199 22.22 -7.29 0.79
C SER A 199 22.70 -6.43 -0.36
N VAL A 200 22.38 -5.14 -0.30
CA VAL A 200 22.85 -4.11 -1.23
C VAL A 200 23.79 -3.20 -0.46
N THR A 201 25.01 -3.06 -0.97
CA THR A 201 25.99 -2.12 -0.43
C THR A 201 26.30 -1.02 -1.43
N SER A 202 26.56 0.18 -0.93
CA SER A 202 27.17 1.26 -1.71
C SER A 202 28.53 1.57 -1.13
N ARG A 203 29.47 1.88 -2.02
CA ARG A 203 30.75 2.48 -1.67
C ARG A 203 30.67 3.95 -2.03
N ASN A 204 30.84 4.80 -1.05
CA ASN A 204 30.87 6.24 -1.23
C ASN A 204 32.31 6.72 -1.12
N GLU A 205 32.65 7.77 -1.86
CA GLU A 205 33.97 8.40 -1.80
C GLU A 205 33.87 9.91 -1.91
N HIS A 206 34.88 10.61 -1.40
CA HIS A 206 35.08 12.03 -1.64
C HIS A 206 35.42 12.27 -3.11
N ARG A 207 34.81 13.28 -3.71
CA ARG A 207 35.02 13.65 -5.11
C ARG A 207 35.50 15.10 -5.20
N GLY A 208 36.80 15.29 -5.39
CA GLY A 208 37.41 16.63 -5.56
C GLY A 208 37.45 17.48 -4.27
N SER A 209 36.58 17.24 -3.29
CA SER A 209 36.60 17.88 -1.97
C SER A 209 36.34 16.84 -0.87
N PRO A 210 36.98 16.96 0.30
CA PRO A 210 36.64 16.15 1.46
C PRO A 210 35.27 16.50 2.03
N THR A 211 34.66 17.65 1.71
CA THR A 211 33.41 18.12 2.35
C THR A 211 32.14 17.43 1.88
N TRP A 212 32.20 16.66 0.80
CA TRP A 212 31.06 15.93 0.26
C TRP A 212 31.50 14.57 -0.27
N SER A 213 30.54 13.66 -0.41
CA SER A 213 30.76 12.31 -0.92
C SER A 213 29.75 11.99 -2.01
N ALA A 214 30.05 10.99 -2.83
CA ALA A 214 29.07 10.41 -3.75
C ALA A 214 29.35 8.93 -3.96
N ILE A 215 28.33 8.22 -4.47
CA ILE A 215 28.44 6.80 -4.80
C ILE A 215 29.57 6.61 -5.82
N ASN A 216 30.44 5.62 -5.60
CA ASN A 216 31.41 5.13 -6.58
C ASN A 216 30.91 3.83 -7.22
N SER A 217 30.45 2.91 -6.37
CA SER A 217 29.98 1.60 -6.80
C SER A 217 28.87 1.08 -5.91
N ILE A 218 28.08 0.19 -6.48
CA ILE A 218 27.07 -0.59 -5.76
C ILE A 218 27.38 -2.07 -5.91
N ALA A 219 26.94 -2.87 -4.96
CA ALA A 219 26.99 -4.32 -5.05
C ALA A 219 25.72 -4.95 -4.50
N LEU A 220 25.16 -5.89 -5.25
CA LEU A 220 24.14 -6.83 -4.78
C LEU A 220 24.84 -8.13 -4.40
N ARG A 221 24.62 -8.59 -3.17
CA ARG A 221 25.01 -9.91 -2.68
C ARG A 221 23.78 -10.76 -2.43
N LEU A 222 23.73 -11.92 -3.08
CA LEU A 222 22.88 -13.07 -2.75
C LEU A 222 23.79 -14.19 -2.21
N ASP A 223 23.22 -15.30 -1.75
CA ASP A 223 23.96 -16.43 -1.13
C ASP A 223 25.24 -16.81 -1.87
N ASP A 224 25.13 -17.09 -3.18
CA ASP A 224 26.19 -17.60 -4.04
C ASP A 224 26.53 -16.67 -5.22
N LEU A 225 26.02 -15.43 -5.21
CA LEU A 225 26.16 -14.48 -6.30
C LEU A 225 26.50 -13.08 -5.80
N HIS A 226 27.54 -12.48 -6.39
CA HIS A 226 27.92 -11.10 -6.15
C HIS A 226 27.96 -10.30 -7.45
N VAL A 227 27.05 -9.34 -7.60
CA VAL A 227 26.98 -8.44 -8.76
C VAL A 227 27.37 -7.03 -8.33
N ALA A 228 28.48 -6.52 -8.84
CA ALA A 228 28.92 -5.15 -8.60
C ALA A 228 28.82 -4.29 -9.85
N VAL A 229 28.32 -3.07 -9.70
CA VAL A 229 28.31 -2.04 -10.75
C VAL A 229 29.13 -0.86 -10.28
N ARG A 230 30.21 -0.55 -11.01
CA ARG A 230 31.14 0.53 -10.70
C ARG A 230 30.91 1.73 -11.61
N LYS A 231 31.71 2.78 -11.41
CA LYS A 231 31.78 3.95 -12.30
C LYS A 231 31.84 3.57 -13.77
N HIS A 232 31.25 4.42 -14.61
CA HIS A 232 31.15 4.21 -16.06
C HIS A 232 30.41 2.92 -16.43
N LYS A 233 29.50 2.45 -15.56
CA LYS A 233 28.61 1.29 -15.78
C LYS A 233 29.38 -0.02 -16.00
N LEU A 234 30.58 -0.13 -15.42
CA LEU A 234 31.38 -1.36 -15.46
C LEU A 234 30.77 -2.40 -14.52
N VAL A 235 30.35 -3.54 -15.07
CA VAL A 235 29.70 -4.62 -14.32
C VAL A 235 30.67 -5.77 -14.06
N TYR A 236 30.64 -6.28 -12.83
CA TYR A 236 31.39 -7.44 -12.38
C TYR A 236 30.43 -8.45 -11.77
N VAL A 237 30.56 -9.71 -12.18
CA VAL A 237 29.86 -10.87 -11.61
C VAL A 237 30.93 -11.76 -10.98
N ASP A 238 30.84 -11.98 -9.68
CA ASP A 238 31.80 -12.79 -8.89
C ASP A 238 33.26 -12.37 -9.13
N GLY A 239 33.48 -11.06 -9.23
CA GLY A 239 34.80 -10.45 -9.45
C GLY A 239 35.25 -10.41 -10.92
N VAL A 240 34.53 -11.06 -11.84
CA VAL A 240 34.84 -11.08 -13.26
C VAL A 240 34.07 -9.99 -13.99
N ARG A 241 34.76 -9.15 -14.76
CA ARG A 241 34.11 -8.12 -15.59
C ARG A 241 33.33 -8.79 -16.72
N VAL A 242 32.10 -8.32 -16.94
CA VAL A 242 31.19 -8.85 -17.97
C VAL A 242 30.61 -7.75 -18.85
N ASP A 243 30.18 -8.11 -20.05
CA ASP A 243 29.38 -7.27 -20.93
C ASP A 243 27.87 -7.53 -20.72
N LEU A 244 27.04 -6.51 -20.95
CA LEU A 244 25.59 -6.60 -20.77
C LEU A 244 24.86 -6.84 -22.11
N PRO A 245 23.71 -7.55 -22.11
CA PRO A 245 23.04 -8.14 -20.96
C PRO A 245 23.65 -9.49 -20.51
N VAL A 246 23.47 -9.84 -19.24
CA VAL A 246 23.90 -11.13 -18.67
C VAL A 246 22.84 -11.66 -17.70
N ASN A 247 22.74 -12.98 -17.61
CA ASN A 247 21.87 -13.69 -16.68
C ASN A 247 22.74 -14.57 -15.77
N PRO A 248 23.34 -14.01 -14.70
CA PRO A 248 24.24 -14.77 -13.83
C PRO A 248 23.51 -15.88 -13.07
N ARG A 249 22.19 -15.77 -12.91
CA ARG A 249 21.30 -16.79 -12.35
C ARG A 249 19.96 -16.75 -13.09
N SER A 250 19.18 -17.83 -13.05
CA SER A 250 17.83 -17.87 -13.64
C SER A 250 16.92 -16.75 -13.11
N SER A 251 17.07 -16.43 -11.82
CA SER A 251 16.32 -15.41 -11.10
C SER A 251 16.88 -14.00 -11.23
N VAL A 252 18.02 -13.80 -11.91
CA VAL A 252 18.72 -12.51 -11.97
C VAL A 252 19.08 -12.15 -13.40
N ARG A 253 18.66 -10.98 -13.84
CA ARG A 253 19.02 -10.39 -15.13
C ARG A 253 19.69 -9.05 -14.91
N VAL A 254 20.85 -8.86 -15.52
CA VAL A 254 21.55 -7.58 -15.55
C VAL A 254 21.53 -7.03 -16.97
N SER A 255 21.04 -5.82 -17.16
CA SER A 255 20.89 -5.21 -18.49
C SER A 255 20.91 -3.69 -18.44
N MET A 256 21.04 -3.05 -19.59
CA MET A 256 20.88 -1.60 -19.72
C MET A 256 19.40 -1.21 -19.77
N ALA A 257 19.02 -0.19 -19.00
CA ALA A 257 17.70 0.44 -19.02
C ALA A 257 17.89 1.97 -19.13
N GLY A 258 17.86 2.49 -20.36
CA GLY A 258 18.20 3.89 -20.63
C GLY A 258 19.65 4.21 -20.21
N SER A 259 19.84 5.21 -19.35
CA SER A 259 21.15 5.58 -18.80
C SER A 259 21.59 4.70 -17.63
N PHE A 260 20.78 3.75 -17.16
CA PHE A 260 21.08 2.94 -15.98
C PHE A 260 21.49 1.52 -16.33
N VAL A 261 22.39 0.94 -15.51
CA VAL A 261 22.49 -0.52 -15.38
C VAL A 261 21.38 -0.95 -14.43
N MET A 262 20.57 -1.90 -14.87
CA MET A 262 19.48 -2.48 -14.11
C MET A 262 19.81 -3.92 -13.75
N VAL A 263 19.69 -4.24 -12.46
CA VAL A 263 19.63 -5.62 -11.96
C VAL A 263 18.17 -5.89 -11.63
N GLN A 264 17.56 -6.85 -12.32
CA GLN A 264 16.16 -7.25 -12.14
C GLN A 264 16.12 -8.69 -11.65
N THR A 265 15.21 -8.96 -10.72
CA THR A 265 15.02 -10.30 -10.16
C THR A 265 13.57 -10.77 -10.26
N ASP A 266 13.35 -12.08 -10.18
CA ASP A 266 12.01 -12.70 -10.17
C ASP A 266 11.37 -12.74 -8.78
N PHE A 267 12.11 -12.36 -7.74
CA PHE A 267 11.64 -12.30 -6.34
C PHE A 267 11.24 -10.89 -5.90
N GLY A 268 10.94 -9.99 -6.84
CA GLY A 268 10.39 -8.67 -6.54
C GLY A 268 11.42 -7.62 -6.09
N PHE A 269 12.71 -7.84 -6.37
CA PHE A 269 13.77 -6.85 -6.13
C PHE A 269 14.30 -6.29 -7.47
N GLN A 270 14.50 -4.99 -7.54
CA GLN A 270 15.15 -4.33 -8.67
C GLN A 270 16.11 -3.23 -8.20
N LEU A 271 17.24 -3.11 -8.89
CA LEU A 271 18.24 -2.06 -8.67
C LEU A 271 18.54 -1.36 -9.99
N LYS A 272 18.63 -0.02 -9.97
CA LYS A 272 19.11 0.78 -11.11
C LYS A 272 20.21 1.72 -10.66
N PHE A 273 21.38 1.64 -11.27
CA PHE A 273 22.50 2.54 -10.98
C PHE A 273 23.01 3.19 -12.27
N ASN A 274 23.18 4.50 -12.29
CA ASN A 274 23.63 5.22 -13.49
C ASN A 274 25.13 5.08 -13.78
N GLY A 275 25.88 4.40 -12.90
CA GLY A 275 27.35 4.31 -13.01
C GLY A 275 28.05 5.58 -12.54
N ASP A 276 27.36 6.42 -11.78
CA ASP A 276 27.88 7.65 -11.20
C ASP A 276 27.30 7.92 -9.80
N ALA A 277 26.35 8.84 -9.64
CA ALA A 277 25.86 9.29 -8.33
C ALA A 277 24.36 9.03 -8.08
N GLU A 278 23.68 8.21 -8.90
CA GLU A 278 22.24 7.96 -8.75
C GLU A 278 21.90 6.47 -8.73
N LEU A 279 21.28 6.04 -7.63
CA LEU A 279 20.83 4.68 -7.34
C LEU A 279 19.34 4.66 -7.00
N PHE A 280 18.59 3.79 -7.67
CA PHE A 280 17.24 3.39 -7.26
C PHE A 280 17.27 1.94 -6.79
N VAL A 281 16.68 1.69 -5.62
CA VAL A 281 16.35 0.35 -5.14
C VAL A 281 14.84 0.25 -5.06
N MET A 282 14.26 -0.74 -5.71
CA MET A 282 12.82 -0.97 -5.74
C MET A 282 12.53 -2.38 -5.24
N VAL A 283 11.54 -2.50 -4.36
CA VAL A 283 11.16 -3.76 -3.73
C VAL A 283 9.65 -3.92 -3.73
N ASP A 284 9.19 -5.14 -3.93
CA ASP A 284 7.78 -5.52 -3.76
C ASP A 284 7.34 -5.38 -2.30
N GLU A 285 6.05 -5.13 -2.11
CA GLU A 285 5.37 -5.06 -0.80
C GLU A 285 5.53 -6.32 0.06
N ARG A 286 5.91 -7.46 -0.52
CA ARG A 286 6.28 -8.67 0.22
C ARG A 286 7.44 -8.46 1.20
N TYR A 287 8.25 -7.42 1.03
CA TYR A 287 9.37 -7.08 1.90
C TYR A 287 9.02 -6.05 2.99
N LYS A 288 7.75 -5.64 3.10
CA LYS A 288 7.30 -4.67 4.09
C LYS A 288 7.58 -5.16 5.51
N GLY A 289 8.30 -4.34 6.29
CA GLY A 289 8.77 -4.64 7.63
C GLY A 289 9.83 -5.76 7.71
N GLN A 290 10.43 -6.15 6.58
CA GLN A 290 11.45 -7.21 6.51
C GLN A 290 12.85 -6.68 6.14
N LEU A 291 12.97 -5.39 5.86
CA LEU A 291 14.19 -4.75 5.43
C LEU A 291 14.78 -3.86 6.52
N CYS A 292 16.09 -3.65 6.44
CA CYS A 292 16.79 -2.64 7.23
C CYS A 292 17.99 -2.13 6.43
N GLY A 293 18.61 -1.02 6.88
CA GLY A 293 19.70 -0.34 6.17
C GLY A 293 19.42 1.14 6.00
N LEU A 294 20.27 1.83 5.23
CA LEU A 294 20.10 3.25 4.91
C LEU A 294 18.75 3.58 4.22
N CYS A 295 18.15 2.61 3.53
CA CYS A 295 16.83 2.78 2.92
C CYS A 295 15.64 2.65 3.89
N GLY A 296 15.88 2.51 5.19
CA GLY A 296 14.84 2.42 6.21
C GLY A 296 14.31 1.01 6.45
N THR A 297 13.17 0.92 7.14
CA THR A 297 12.55 -0.33 7.62
C THR A 297 11.45 -0.86 6.69
N TYR A 298 10.91 0.02 5.83
CA TYR A 298 9.78 -0.22 4.94
C TYR A 298 8.52 -0.66 5.70
N THR A 299 8.06 0.14 6.67
CA THR A 299 6.88 -0.14 7.52
C THR A 299 5.71 0.81 7.26
N ASP A 300 5.84 1.71 6.27
CA ASP A 300 5.01 2.91 6.07
C ASP A 300 5.13 3.96 7.20
N ASP A 301 6.14 3.88 8.07
CA ASP A 301 6.36 4.84 9.17
C ASP A 301 7.75 5.48 9.12
N GLN A 302 7.82 6.75 8.73
CA GLN A 302 9.08 7.50 8.68
C GLN A 302 9.74 7.72 10.06
N LEU A 303 9.01 7.52 11.16
CA LEU A 303 9.55 7.71 12.50
C LEU A 303 10.53 6.59 12.89
N ASP A 304 10.39 5.40 12.32
CA ASP A 304 11.25 4.26 12.61
C ASP A 304 12.41 4.07 11.61
N ASP A 305 12.41 4.80 10.49
CA ASP A 305 13.39 4.68 9.41
C ASP A 305 14.86 4.83 9.84
N PHE A 306 15.12 5.45 10.98
CA PHE A 306 16.46 5.61 11.55
C PHE A 306 16.83 4.51 12.55
N LEU A 307 16.20 3.33 12.44
CA LEU A 307 16.55 2.16 13.23
C LEU A 307 17.95 1.67 12.89
N MET A 308 18.83 1.64 13.88
CA MET A 308 20.19 1.14 13.74
C MET A 308 20.24 -0.37 13.87
N ARG A 309 21.40 -0.96 13.55
CA ARG A 309 21.63 -2.42 13.61
C ARG A 309 21.44 -3.04 14.99
N ASP A 310 21.56 -2.26 16.06
CA ASP A 310 21.32 -2.67 17.45
C ASP A 310 19.85 -2.57 17.89
N GLY A 311 18.95 -2.15 16.98
CA GLY A 311 17.52 -1.97 17.25
C GLY A 311 17.17 -0.65 17.95
N ILE A 312 18.12 0.28 18.07
CA ILE A 312 17.89 1.60 18.68
C ILE A 312 17.71 2.65 17.58
N LEU A 313 16.77 3.57 17.77
CA LEU A 313 16.60 4.72 16.85
C LEU A 313 17.74 5.71 17.03
N ALA A 314 18.37 6.10 15.92
CA ALA A 314 19.36 7.15 15.92
C ALA A 314 18.74 8.53 16.20
N LEU A 315 19.51 9.40 16.85
CA LEU A 315 19.13 10.78 17.15
C LEU A 315 19.22 11.70 15.91
N ASP A 316 20.09 11.36 14.97
CA ASP A 316 20.33 12.12 13.75
C ASP A 316 20.81 11.24 12.59
N SER A 317 20.84 11.81 11.39
CA SER A 317 21.20 11.09 10.16
C SER A 317 22.67 10.66 10.10
N ASN A 318 23.58 11.34 10.81
CA ASN A 318 24.99 10.95 10.85
C ASN A 318 25.19 9.74 11.76
N GLN A 319 24.55 9.73 12.93
CA GLN A 319 24.55 8.57 13.81
C GLN A 319 23.93 7.36 13.09
N PHE A 320 22.78 7.56 12.43
CA PHE A 320 22.13 6.53 11.62
C PHE A 320 23.06 6.01 10.52
N GLY A 321 23.59 6.90 9.69
CA GLY A 321 24.46 6.54 8.57
C GLY A 321 25.72 5.79 8.98
N ASN A 322 26.35 6.21 10.08
CA ASN A 322 27.54 5.56 10.63
C ASN A 322 27.26 4.16 11.18
N SER A 323 26.05 3.90 11.70
CA SER A 323 25.66 2.59 12.24
C SER A 323 25.56 1.50 11.16
N TRP A 324 25.34 1.88 9.90
CA TRP A 324 25.19 0.99 8.76
C TRP A 324 26.48 0.77 7.95
N ARG A 325 27.61 1.21 8.48
CA ARG A 325 28.93 1.02 7.86
C ARG A 325 29.30 -0.47 7.78
N VAL A 326 29.87 -0.86 6.64
CA VAL A 326 30.46 -2.18 6.43
C VAL A 326 31.98 -2.06 6.54
N THR A 327 32.61 -2.93 7.31
CA THR A 327 34.07 -2.98 7.44
C THR A 327 34.71 -3.48 6.15
N ASP A 328 35.76 -2.80 5.71
CA ASP A 328 36.57 -3.15 4.55
C ASP A 328 38.04 -3.02 4.98
N ASP A 329 38.70 -4.15 5.22
CA ASP A 329 40.08 -4.18 5.72
C ASP A 329 41.07 -3.59 4.71
N ASP A 330 40.71 -3.58 3.43
CA ASP A 330 41.51 -3.01 2.34
C ASP A 330 41.20 -1.52 2.10
N TRP A 331 40.20 -0.95 2.79
CA TRP A 331 39.79 0.44 2.64
C TRP A 331 39.48 1.12 3.98
N LEU A 332 40.52 1.73 4.54
CA LEU A 332 40.39 2.60 5.71
C LEU A 332 39.69 3.91 5.32
N CYS A 333 38.41 4.03 5.68
CA CYS A 333 37.65 5.26 5.46
C CYS A 333 37.78 6.24 6.63
N ASN A 334 37.69 7.54 6.34
CA ASN A 334 37.65 8.59 7.36
C ASN A 334 36.29 8.56 8.08
N GLN A 335 36.33 8.53 9.42
CA GLN A 335 35.14 8.26 10.25
C GLN A 335 34.28 9.50 10.49
N THR A 336 34.82 10.69 10.27
CA THR A 336 34.14 11.94 10.56
C THR A 336 33.50 12.49 9.30
N ALA A 337 32.16 12.52 9.25
CA ALA A 337 31.47 13.30 8.24
C ALA A 337 31.89 14.78 8.42
N PRO A 338 32.46 15.41 7.39
CA PRO A 338 32.81 16.81 7.46
C PRO A 338 31.54 17.65 7.66
N PRO A 339 31.65 18.81 8.32
CA PRO A 339 30.54 19.75 8.35
C PRO A 339 30.14 20.11 6.91
N PRO A 340 28.84 20.30 6.64
CA PRO A 340 28.38 20.73 5.33
C PRO A 340 29.12 21.99 4.89
N HIS A 341 29.57 22.01 3.64
CA HIS A 341 30.22 23.21 3.09
C HIS A 341 29.15 24.29 2.90
N ALA A 342 29.29 25.43 3.58
CA ALA A 342 28.43 26.59 3.35
C ALA A 342 28.76 27.23 1.99
N CYS A 343 27.76 27.45 1.15
CA CYS A 343 27.94 28.20 -0.09
C CYS A 343 28.18 29.68 0.22
N GLU A 344 29.09 30.31 -0.50
CA GLU A 344 29.22 31.77 -0.48
C GLU A 344 27.92 32.39 -1.02
N PRO A 345 27.46 33.54 -0.48
CA PRO A 345 26.17 34.13 -0.84
C PRO A 345 25.98 34.34 -2.35
N SER A 346 27.01 34.80 -3.05
CA SER A 346 26.97 35.02 -4.50
C SER A 346 26.80 33.73 -5.30
N SER A 347 27.47 32.66 -4.89
CA SER A 347 27.31 31.35 -5.52
C SER A 347 25.93 30.76 -5.25
N ASN A 348 25.36 31.03 -4.07
CA ASN A 348 24.01 30.61 -3.74
C ASN A 348 22.95 31.33 -4.60
N GLU A 349 23.05 32.65 -4.74
CA GLU A 349 22.15 33.44 -5.60
C GLU A 349 22.21 32.99 -7.07
N GLU A 350 23.42 32.75 -7.59
CA GLU A 350 23.60 32.24 -8.96
C GLU A 350 22.98 30.83 -9.12
N ALA A 351 23.19 29.95 -8.15
CA ALA A 351 22.61 28.61 -8.16
C ALA A 351 21.07 28.64 -8.09
N GLU A 352 20.48 29.51 -7.27
CA GLU A 352 19.04 29.71 -7.19
C GLU A 352 18.44 30.17 -8.53
N GLU A 353 19.12 31.08 -9.23
CA GLU A 353 18.70 31.59 -10.54
C GLU A 353 18.65 30.47 -11.60
N TYR A 354 19.59 29.53 -11.58
CA TYR A 354 19.56 28.36 -12.45
C TYR A 354 18.48 27.34 -12.02
N CYS A 355 18.40 27.03 -10.72
CA CYS A 355 17.54 25.97 -10.20
C CYS A 355 16.04 26.32 -10.20
N LYS A 356 15.68 27.62 -10.22
CA LYS A 356 14.26 28.05 -10.26
C LYS A 356 13.48 27.53 -11.46
N ILE A 357 14.16 27.08 -12.53
CA ILE A 357 13.52 26.46 -13.69
C ILE A 357 12.69 25.23 -13.30
N ILE A 358 13.08 24.52 -12.23
CA ILE A 358 12.35 23.35 -11.70
C ILE A 358 10.98 23.75 -11.14
N LEU A 359 10.83 25.00 -10.69
CA LEU A 359 9.57 25.54 -10.15
C LEU A 359 8.69 26.17 -11.24
N ALA A 360 9.19 26.32 -12.46
CA ALA A 360 8.44 26.90 -13.56
C ALA A 360 7.35 25.91 -14.00
N SER A 361 6.09 26.30 -13.86
CA SER A 361 4.88 25.47 -14.09
C SER A 361 4.59 25.14 -15.57
N ASN A 362 5.62 25.19 -16.41
CA ASN A 362 5.59 24.91 -17.85
C ASN A 362 6.44 23.68 -18.21
N GLY A 363 6.49 22.71 -17.31
CA GLY A 363 6.89 21.32 -17.58
C GLY A 363 5.71 20.45 -17.96
#